data_AF-A0A1U7UPY2-F1
#
_entry.id   AF-A0A1U7UPY2-F1
#
_cell.length_a   1.000
_cell.length_b   1.000
_cell.length_c   1.000
_cell.angle_alpha   90.00
_cell.angle_beta   90.00
_cell.angle_gamma   90.00
#
_symmetry.space_group_name_H-M   'P 1'
#
loop_
_entity.id
_entity.type
_entity.pdbx_description
1 polymer ?
#
loop_
_entity_poly.entity_id
_entity_poly.type
_entity_poly.pdbx_seq_one_letter_code
_entity_poly.pdbx_strand_id
1 'polypeptide(L)'
;MDNVPSEIPRDQWTSYVAYRFNEKTMEMSKRNAEIRKKQTVAHTGGSKPNSKRRAEMMAESGQNPGQAQLYLATHKKEDESYVNEAAREICASFYLLKASS
;
A
#
# COMPACT_ATOMS: atom_id res chain seq x y z
N MET A 1 -36.04 3.47 -11.38
CA MET A 1 -34.71 4.05 -11.02
C MET A 1 -34.84 4.48 -9.56
N ASP A 2 -34.98 3.50 -8.67
CA ASP A 2 -35.70 3.68 -7.40
C ASP A 2 -34.80 3.58 -6.17
N ASN A 3 -33.48 3.46 -6.39
CA ASN A 3 -32.45 3.34 -5.36
C ASN A 3 -31.45 4.50 -5.41
N VAL A 4 -31.92 5.73 -5.65
CA VAL A 4 -31.06 6.93 -5.63
C VAL A 4 -30.87 7.35 -4.17
N PRO A 5 -29.63 7.43 -3.66
CA PRO A 5 -29.40 7.98 -2.32
C PRO A 5 -29.90 9.43 -2.22
N SER A 6 -30.54 9.79 -1.11
CA SER A 6 -31.15 11.11 -0.91
C SER A 6 -30.16 12.28 -0.95
N GLU A 7 -28.88 12.00 -0.72
CA GLU A 7 -27.79 12.98 -0.70
C GLU A 7 -27.17 13.22 -2.08
N ILE A 8 -27.52 12.41 -3.09
CA ILE A 8 -26.91 12.46 -4.41
C ILE A 8 -27.92 12.99 -5.43
N PRO A 9 -27.59 14.07 -6.16
CA PRO A 9 -28.41 14.54 -7.27
C PRO A 9 -28.69 13.43 -8.29
N ARG A 10 -29.93 13.36 -8.77
CA ARG A 10 -30.39 12.26 -9.63
C ARG A 10 -29.58 12.14 -10.92
N ASP A 11 -29.21 13.27 -11.52
CA ASP A 11 -28.37 13.36 -12.73
C ASP A 11 -26.96 12.77 -12.51
N GLN A 12 -26.35 13.04 -11.35
CA GLN A 12 -25.07 12.48 -10.95
C GLN A 12 -25.17 10.97 -10.75
N TRP A 13 -26.23 10.50 -10.09
CA TRP A 13 -26.48 9.07 -9.92
C TRP A 13 -26.69 8.36 -11.26
N THR A 14 -27.50 8.93 -12.16
CA THR A 14 -27.70 8.36 -13.49
C THR A 14 -26.39 8.29 -14.28
N SER A 15 -25.57 9.33 -14.20
CA SER A 15 -24.25 9.36 -14.83
C SER A 15 -23.31 8.30 -14.26
N TYR A 16 -23.29 8.12 -12.94
CA TYR A 16 -22.53 7.08 -12.27
C TYR A 16 -22.98 5.68 -12.71
N VAL A 17 -24.28 5.40 -12.68
CA VAL A 17 -24.84 4.12 -13.11
C VAL A 17 -24.49 3.85 -14.58
N ALA A 18 -24.71 4.82 -15.47
CA ALA A 18 -24.36 4.70 -16.88
C ALA A 18 -22.86 4.42 -17.09
N TYR A 19 -21.98 5.09 -16.33
CA TYR A 19 -20.55 4.82 -16.34
C TYR A 19 -20.25 3.38 -15.89
N ARG A 20 -20.84 2.90 -14.79
CA ARG A 20 -20.56 1.54 -14.26
C ARG A 20 -21.04 0.41 -15.16
N PHE A 21 -22.12 0.63 -15.91
CA PHE A 21 -22.67 -0.33 -16.88
C PHE A 21 -22.08 -0.16 -18.29
N ASN A 22 -21.20 0.81 -18.51
CA ASN A 22 -20.51 0.95 -19.78
C ASN A 22 -19.53 -0.23 -19.96
N GLU A 23 -19.70 -0.98 -21.05
CA GLU A 23 -18.92 -2.19 -21.36
C GLU A 23 -17.40 -1.96 -21.29
N LYS A 24 -16.91 -0.83 -21.83
CA LYS A 24 -15.48 -0.48 -21.81
C LYS A 24 -14.95 -0.40 -20.38
N THR A 25 -15.72 0.18 -19.47
CA THR A 25 -15.30 0.34 -18.07
C THR A 25 -15.34 -1.00 -17.33
N MET A 26 -16.33 -1.84 -17.63
CA MET A 26 -16.44 -3.19 -17.06
C MET A 26 -15.27 -4.06 -17.51
N GLU A 27 -14.91 -4.00 -18.79
CA GLU A 27 -13.77 -4.75 -19.33
C GLU A 27 -12.45 -4.29 -18.70
N MET A 28 -12.22 -2.98 -18.60
CA MET A 28 -11.05 -2.43 -17.90
C MET A 28 -11.01 -2.89 -16.43
N SER A 29 -12.16 -2.88 -15.74
CA SER A 29 -12.25 -3.35 -14.34
C SER A 29 -11.90 -4.84 -14.21
N LYS A 30 -12.38 -5.69 -15.11
CA LYS A 30 -12.04 -7.13 -15.13
C LYS A 30 -10.56 -7.35 -15.40
N ARG A 31 -10.01 -6.66 -16.39
CA ARG A 31 -8.57 -6.73 -16.72
C ARG A 31 -7.70 -6.29 -15.54
N ASN A 32 -8.06 -5.19 -14.88
CA ASN A 32 -7.34 -4.70 -13.70
C ASN A 32 -7.40 -5.68 -12.52
N ALA A 33 -8.51 -6.39 -12.34
CA ALA A 33 -8.62 -7.44 -11.33
C ALA A 33 -7.69 -8.63 -11.65
N GLU A 34 -7.63 -9.08 -12.91
CA GLU A 34 -6.72 -10.15 -13.33
C GLU A 34 -5.24 -9.74 -13.23
N ILE A 35 -4.90 -8.48 -13.56
CA ILE A 35 -3.54 -7.95 -13.39
C ILE A 35 -3.17 -7.90 -11.91
N ARG A 36 -4.09 -7.46 -11.04
CA ARG A 36 -3.85 -7.41 -9.59
C ARG A 36 -3.57 -8.79 -9.00
N LYS A 37 -4.23 -9.84 -9.48
CA LYS A 37 -3.93 -11.23 -9.07
C LYS A 37 -2.49 -11.67 -9.41
N LYS A 38 -1.88 -11.07 -10.43
CA LYS A 38 -0.49 -11.33 -10.85
C LYS A 38 0.54 -10.47 -10.13
N GLN A 39 0.11 -9.54 -9.27
CA GLN A 39 1.01 -8.67 -8.54
C GLN A 39 1.75 -9.48 -7.46
N THR A 40 3.04 -9.71 -7.67
CA THR A 40 3.93 -10.45 -6.74
C THR A 40 4.59 -9.57 -5.69
N VAL A 41 4.67 -8.26 -5.96
CA VAL A 41 5.23 -7.29 -5.02
C VAL A 41 4.20 -6.99 -3.95
N ALA A 42 4.44 -7.53 -2.75
CA ALA A 42 3.66 -7.23 -1.56
C ALA A 42 3.77 -5.74 -1.25
N HIS A 43 2.63 -5.04 -1.18
CA HIS A 43 2.59 -3.67 -0.74
C HIS A 43 2.62 -3.62 0.80
N THR A 44 3.81 -3.40 1.33
CA THR A 44 4.16 -3.49 2.76
C THR A 44 3.83 -2.26 3.56
N GLY A 45 3.86 -1.09 2.92
CA GLY A 45 3.73 0.20 3.59
C GLY A 45 2.31 0.60 3.98
N GLY A 46 1.27 -0.17 3.64
CA GLY A 46 -0.13 0.21 3.88
C GLY A 46 -0.45 1.66 3.46
N SER A 47 -1.53 2.25 3.98
CA SER A 47 -1.92 3.62 3.60
C SER A 47 -1.16 4.73 4.35
N LYS A 48 -0.33 4.39 5.33
CA LYS A 48 0.41 5.38 6.11
C LYS A 48 1.58 5.93 5.25
N PRO A 49 1.73 7.26 5.11
CA PRO A 49 2.84 7.84 4.36
C PRO A 49 4.16 7.71 5.12
N ASN A 50 5.26 7.59 4.38
CA ASN A 50 6.60 7.46 4.94
C ASN A 50 7.06 8.71 5.73
N SER A 51 6.57 9.90 5.38
CA SER A 51 6.83 11.13 6.16
C SER A 51 6.30 11.01 7.60
N LYS A 52 5.09 10.48 7.76
CA LYS A 52 4.48 10.25 9.07
C LYS A 52 5.24 9.19 9.86
N ARG A 53 5.64 8.07 9.22
CA ARG A 53 6.50 7.06 9.86
C ARG A 53 7.81 7.66 10.35
N ARG A 54 8.46 8.48 9.53
CA ARG A 54 9.72 9.14 9.91
C ARG A 54 9.55 10.03 11.13
N ALA A 55 8.47 10.81 11.17
CA ALA A 55 8.15 11.66 12.32
C ALA A 55 7.89 10.84 13.59
N GLU A 56 7.12 9.74 13.50
CA GLU A 56 6.86 8.84 14.62
C GLU A 56 8.16 8.20 15.16
N MET A 57 9.01 7.67 14.26
CA MET A 57 10.30 7.08 14.64
C MET A 57 11.28 8.11 15.24
N MET A 58 11.25 9.35 14.74
CA MET A 58 12.06 10.44 15.29
C MET A 58 11.57 10.86 16.68
N ALA A 59 10.25 10.88 16.90
CA ALA A 59 9.68 11.16 18.21
C ALA A 59 10.02 10.07 19.23
N GLU A 60 10.09 8.80 18.81
CA GLU A 60 10.40 7.67 19.69
C GLU A 60 11.90 7.54 19.99
N SER A 61 12.77 7.69 18.98
CA SER A 61 14.21 7.49 19.13
C SER A 61 15.01 8.77 19.41
N GLY A 62 14.39 9.95 19.24
CA GLY A 62 15.08 11.25 19.28
C GLY A 62 16.03 11.50 18.10
N GLN A 63 16.13 10.57 17.14
CA GLN A 63 17.04 10.64 16.01
C GLN A 63 16.29 10.51 14.69
N ASN A 64 16.77 11.20 13.65
CA ASN A 64 16.14 11.09 12.32
C ASN A 64 16.43 9.69 11.73
N PRO A 65 15.40 8.89 11.41
CA PRO A 65 15.62 7.53 10.93
C PRO A 65 16.30 7.50 9.56
N GLY A 66 17.27 6.59 9.44
CA GLY A 66 17.93 6.28 8.17
C GLY A 66 17.02 5.51 7.21
N GLN A 67 17.45 5.39 5.95
CA GLN A 67 16.68 4.67 4.93
C GLN A 67 16.51 3.18 5.25
N ALA A 68 17.55 2.54 5.79
CA ALA A 68 17.50 1.14 6.22
C ALA A 68 16.50 0.92 7.37
N GLN A 69 16.44 1.83 8.35
CA GLN A 69 15.48 1.76 9.45
C GLN A 69 14.04 1.89 8.96
N LEU A 70 13.79 2.82 8.03
CA LEU A 70 12.46 2.98 7.43
C LEU A 70 12.06 1.75 6.60
N TYR A 71 13.01 1.13 5.90
CA TYR A 71 12.78 -0.10 5.15
C TYR A 71 12.42 -1.26 6.09
N LEU A 72 13.19 -1.45 7.17
CA LEU A 72 12.91 -2.46 8.21
C LEU A 72 11.52 -2.26 8.83
N ALA A 73 11.16 -1.03 9.18
CA ALA A 73 9.87 -0.70 9.78
C ALA A 73 8.66 -0.91 8.85
N THR A 74 8.90 -1.05 7.54
CA THR A 74 7.83 -1.31 6.55
C THR A 74 7.80 -2.75 6.08
N HIS A 75 8.93 -3.46 6.12
CA HIS A 75 9.07 -4.80 5.54
C HIS A 75 9.21 -5.93 6.57
N LYS A 76 9.24 -5.58 7.86
CA LYS A 76 9.09 -6.49 8.99
C LYS A 76 7.65 -6.41 9.51
N LYS A 77 7.00 -7.57 9.68
CA LYS A 77 5.67 -7.68 10.30
C LYS A 77 5.78 -7.65 11.82
N GLU A 78 4.63 -7.52 12.49
CA GLU A 78 4.53 -7.50 13.95
C GLU A 78 5.00 -8.82 14.60
N ASP A 79 4.81 -9.95 13.92
CA ASP A 79 5.32 -11.27 14.30
C ASP A 79 6.82 -11.47 13.98
N GLU A 80 7.51 -10.39 13.65
CA GLU A 80 8.90 -10.33 13.20
C GLU A 80 9.22 -11.06 11.88
N SER A 81 8.21 -11.65 11.22
CA SER A 81 8.39 -12.27 9.91
C SER A 81 8.54 -11.23 8.81
N TYR A 82 9.20 -11.63 7.72
CA TYR A 82 9.33 -10.78 6.53
C TYR A 82 8.14 -10.98 5.59
N VAL A 83 7.80 -9.94 4.84
CA VAL A 83 6.68 -10.00 3.88
C VAL A 83 6.93 -10.89 2.68
N ASN A 84 8.20 -11.12 2.33
CA ASN A 84 8.66 -12.04 1.31
C ASN A 84 10.17 -12.29 1.48
N GLU A 85 10.71 -13.22 0.69
CA GLU A 85 12.11 -13.62 0.77
C GLU A 85 13.08 -12.51 0.36
N ALA A 86 12.75 -11.74 -0.68
CA ALA A 86 13.56 -10.60 -1.11
C ALA A 86 13.69 -9.54 0.00
N ALA A 87 12.62 -9.29 0.74
CA ALA A 87 12.65 -8.40 1.90
C ALA A 87 13.56 -8.95 3.00
N ARG A 88 13.54 -10.26 3.25
CA ARG A 88 14.44 -10.93 4.21
C ARG A 88 15.90 -10.75 3.82
N GLU A 89 16.25 -10.98 2.56
CA GLU A 89 17.62 -10.83 2.04
C GLU A 89 18.13 -9.39 2.16
N ILE A 90 17.31 -8.42 1.75
CA ILE A 90 17.64 -6.99 1.87
C ILE A 90 17.84 -6.61 3.34
N CYS A 91 16.93 -7.04 4.24
CA CYS A 91 17.09 -6.78 5.66
C CYS A 91 18.35 -7.43 6.24
N ALA A 92 18.66 -8.67 5.86
CA ALA A 92 19.88 -9.37 6.29
C ALA A 92 21.14 -8.60 5.87
N SER A 93 21.17 -8.04 4.66
CA SER A 93 22.30 -7.22 4.19
C SER A 93 22.52 -5.97 5.05
N PHE A 94 21.45 -5.32 5.54
CA PHE A 94 21.57 -4.17 6.43
C PHE A 94 22.16 -4.55 7.79
N TYR A 95 21.79 -5.73 8.33
CA TYR A 95 22.36 -6.22 9.58
C TYR A 95 23.85 -6.54 9.45
N LEU A 96 24.27 -7.18 8.35
CA LEU A 96 25.68 -7.49 8.10
C LEU A 96 26.55 -6.23 7.94
N LEU A 97 26.03 -5.21 7.25
CA LEU A 97 26.72 -3.93 7.11
C LEU A 97 26.90 -3.24 8.47
N LYS A 98 25.88 -3.28 9.33
CA LYS A 98 25.98 -2.73 10.69
C LYS A 98 26.98 -3.47 11.59
N ALA A 99 27.12 -4.78 11.43
CA ALA A 99 28.08 -5.57 12.21
C ALA A 99 29.54 -5.35 11.77
N SER A 100 29.75 -4.73 10.61
CA SER A 100 31.08 -4.49 10.02
C SER A 100 31.57 -3.04 10.20
N SER A 101 30.80 -2.17 10.85
CA SER A 101 31.17 -0.80 11.25
C SER A 101 31.38 -0.73 12.76
#